data_AF-A0A392N9D0-F1
#
_entry.id   AF-A0A392N9D0-F1
#
_cell.length_a   1.000
_cell.length_b   1.000
_cell.length_c   1.000
_cell.angle_alpha   90.00
_cell.angle_beta   90.00
_cell.angle_gamma   90.00
#
_symmetry.space_group_name_H-M   'P 1'
#
loop_
_entity.id
_entity.type
_entity.pdbx_description
1 polymer ?
#
loop_
_entity_poly.entity_id
_entity_poly.type
_entity_poly.pdbx_seq_one_letter_code
_entity_poly.pdbx_strand_id
1 'polypeptide(L)'
;MAKPSFTFDNMENDEDMKKGLAAIESESENAHRRYQQLLGFKKPLLKIVSSIGDSEIDSQHKDSVQQMMVSLPGPSCKINRKIALLGVLYGEKCKAAFDSVTKSVQTLQGLRKVLMNYLHQKNSDNSVSSRFVVSRSPNNCYGCATTFVTQCLELLQVLARHPNSKKQLVSAGILSELFENNIHQGPKTARVQARIVLCSLSESDVNAVTELNSLIQKKVLYCLEHHRSMDIAVTTREELLLLSEVCSLADEYWESRLRLVFQLLFSSIKLGAKHPAISEHVILPCLRIISQACTPPKPETPDKEQGLGKSSAKTKDEVSQNVPGSLTGAVSVGGTKTFPDSSERNWDATP
;
A
#
# COMPACT_ATOMS: atom_id res chain seq x y z
N MET A 1 1.20 -6.49 10.95
CA MET A 1 2.62 -6.25 10.61
C MET A 1 3.16 -7.49 9.92
N ALA A 2 3.49 -7.44 8.64
CA ALA A 2 4.26 -8.52 8.01
C ALA A 2 5.69 -8.44 8.56
N LYS A 3 6.17 -9.49 9.22
CA LYS A 3 7.59 -9.62 9.57
C LYS A 3 8.39 -9.53 8.26
N PRO A 4 9.45 -8.71 8.16
CA PRO A 4 10.40 -8.85 7.06
C PRO A 4 10.90 -10.29 7.05
N SER A 5 10.74 -11.00 5.94
CA SER A 5 11.00 -12.45 5.83
C SER A 5 12.47 -12.86 6.00
N PHE A 6 13.37 -11.90 6.28
CA PHE A 6 14.81 -12.09 6.36
C PHE A 6 15.38 -11.35 7.58
N THR A 7 15.21 -11.94 8.75
CA THR A 7 15.94 -11.56 9.97
C THR A 7 17.11 -12.52 10.13
N PHE A 8 18.32 -12.00 10.32
CA PHE A 8 19.52 -12.78 10.57
C PHE A 8 19.84 -12.74 12.06
N ASP A 9 20.11 -13.89 12.66
CA ASP A 9 20.52 -14.00 14.05
C ASP A 9 21.87 -13.32 14.27
N ASN A 10 22.08 -12.74 15.45
CA ASN A 10 23.36 -12.12 15.80
C ASN A 10 24.44 -13.19 16.00
N MET A 11 25.69 -12.86 15.68
CA MET A 11 26.84 -13.71 16.01
C MET A 11 27.24 -13.43 17.46
N GLU A 12 27.39 -14.48 18.27
CA GLU A 12 27.74 -14.36 19.70
C GLU A 12 29.16 -14.83 19.99
N ASN A 13 29.73 -15.68 19.13
CA ASN A 13 31.03 -16.31 19.35
C ASN A 13 31.81 -16.47 18.02
N ASP A 14 33.09 -16.84 18.14
CA ASP A 14 34.00 -17.01 16.99
C ASP A 14 33.62 -18.19 16.08
N GLU A 15 32.90 -19.20 16.60
CA GLU A 15 32.39 -20.30 15.79
C GLU A 15 31.25 -19.84 14.88
N ASP A 16 30.35 -18.99 15.37
CA ASP A 16 29.28 -18.40 14.58
C ASP A 16 29.82 -17.41 13.54
N MET A 17 30.88 -16.67 13.89
CA MET A 17 31.63 -15.85 12.93
C MET A 17 32.21 -16.70 11.80
N LYS A 18 32.86 -17.82 12.13
CA LYS A 18 33.45 -18.74 11.14
C LYS A 18 32.38 -19.36 10.24
N LYS A 19 31.24 -19.78 10.81
CA LYS A 19 30.08 -20.26 10.03
C LYS A 19 29.53 -19.17 9.12
N GLY A 20 29.43 -17.94 9.62
CA GLY A 20 28.98 -16.77 8.85
C GLY A 20 29.88 -16.47 7.65
N LEU A 21 31.21 -16.55 7.84
CA LEU A 21 32.18 -16.38 6.76
C LEU A 21 32.07 -17.49 5.71
N ALA A 22 31.97 -18.76 6.12
CA ALA A 22 31.76 -19.87 5.21
C ALA A 22 30.44 -19.75 4.43
N ALA A 23 29.38 -19.29 5.09
CA ALA A 23 28.09 -19.02 4.45
C ALA A 23 28.18 -17.85 3.45
N ILE A 24 28.92 -16.78 3.77
CA ILE A 24 29.18 -15.67 2.83
C ILE A 24 29.90 -16.18 1.59
N GLU A 25 30.93 -17.02 1.73
CA GLU A 25 31.66 -17.58 0.60
C GLU A 25 30.76 -18.47 -0.26
N SER A 26 30.05 -19.41 0.35
CA SER A 26 29.10 -20.30 -0.33
C SER A 26 27.99 -19.53 -1.07
N GLU A 27 27.36 -18.55 -0.42
CA GLU A 27 26.31 -17.75 -1.06
C GLU A 27 26.86 -16.83 -2.15
N SER A 28 28.10 -16.36 -2.03
CA SER A 28 28.74 -15.56 -3.08
C SER A 28 29.04 -16.39 -4.33
N GLU A 29 29.52 -17.62 -4.16
CA GLU A 29 29.75 -18.53 -5.27
C GLU A 29 28.43 -18.94 -5.93
N ASN A 30 27.39 -19.23 -5.13
CA ASN A 30 26.07 -19.54 -5.64
C ASN A 30 25.47 -18.36 -6.41
N ALA A 31 25.51 -17.15 -5.85
CA ALA A 31 25.04 -15.93 -6.54
C ALA A 31 25.75 -15.72 -7.87
N HIS A 32 27.08 -15.87 -7.90
CA HIS A 32 27.86 -15.75 -9.12
C HIS A 32 27.46 -16.80 -10.16
N ARG A 33 27.39 -18.08 -9.76
CA ARG A 33 27.01 -19.19 -10.64
C ARG A 33 25.62 -19.00 -11.24
N ARG A 34 24.64 -18.60 -10.43
CA ARG A 34 23.25 -18.37 -10.87
C ARG A 34 23.12 -17.12 -11.73
N TYR A 35 23.89 -16.08 -11.45
CA TYR A 35 23.96 -14.88 -12.29
C TYR A 35 24.53 -15.20 -13.68
N GLN A 36 25.59 -16.01 -13.76
CA GLN A 36 26.11 -16.49 -15.05
C GLN A 36 25.08 -17.32 -15.84
N GLN A 37 24.31 -18.18 -15.15
CA GLN A 37 23.19 -18.90 -15.78
C GLN A 37 22.14 -17.93 -16.34
N LEU A 38 21.79 -16.89 -15.59
CA LEU A 38 20.83 -15.88 -16.01
C LEU A 38 21.30 -15.11 -17.25
N LEU A 39 22.59 -14.74 -17.31
CA LEU A 39 23.20 -14.16 -18.51
C LEU A 39 23.18 -15.14 -19.69
N GLY A 40 23.39 -16.43 -19.42
CA GLY A 40 23.35 -17.50 -20.42
C GLY A 40 22.01 -17.64 -21.14
N PHE A 41 20.89 -17.31 -20.47
CA PHE A 41 19.56 -17.38 -21.09
C PHE A 41 19.26 -16.24 -22.07
N LYS A 42 20.02 -15.13 -22.04
CA LYS A 42 19.75 -13.96 -22.89
C LYS A 42 19.78 -14.27 -24.38
N LYS A 43 20.82 -14.97 -24.87
CA LYS A 43 20.97 -15.30 -26.29
C LYS A 43 19.87 -16.25 -26.80
N PRO A 44 19.56 -17.38 -26.12
CA PRO A 44 18.44 -18.24 -26.50
C PRO A 44 17.08 -17.53 -26.52
N LEU A 45 16.79 -16.68 -25.52
CA LEU A 45 15.53 -15.94 -25.46
C LEU A 45 15.38 -14.99 -26.66
N LEU A 46 16.41 -14.20 -26.95
CA LEU A 46 16.40 -13.29 -28.10
C LEU A 46 16.21 -14.04 -29.42
N LYS A 47 16.86 -15.19 -29.60
CA LYS A 47 16.71 -16.03 -30.80
C LYS A 47 15.29 -16.59 -30.95
N ILE A 48 14.65 -17.01 -29.85
CA ILE A 48 13.27 -17.50 -29.91
C ILE A 48 12.34 -16.35 -30.26
N VAL A 49 12.45 -15.20 -29.57
CA VAL A 49 11.61 -14.02 -29.80
C VAL A 49 11.74 -13.50 -31.23
N SER A 50 12.96 -13.42 -31.77
CA SER A 50 13.18 -12.95 -33.15
C SER A 50 12.62 -13.91 -34.21
N SER A 51 12.41 -15.18 -33.85
CA SER A 51 11.85 -16.19 -34.77
C SER A 51 10.33 -16.37 -34.63
N ILE A 52 9.67 -15.64 -33.73
CA ILE A 52 8.20 -15.69 -33.56
C ILE A 52 7.58 -14.80 -34.64
N GLY A 53 6.99 -15.42 -35.67
CA GLY A 53 6.38 -14.74 -36.82
C GLY A 53 6.81 -15.35 -38.17
N ASP A 54 8.05 -15.86 -38.24
CA ASP A 54 8.56 -16.51 -39.44
C ASP A 54 7.96 -17.92 -39.59
N SER A 55 7.13 -18.09 -40.62
CA SER A 55 6.44 -19.33 -40.97
C SER A 55 7.18 -20.12 -42.05
N GLU A 56 8.52 -20.09 -42.06
CA GLU A 56 9.30 -21.00 -42.90
C GLU A 56 10.00 -22.03 -42.02
N ILE A 57 9.57 -23.27 -42.20
CA ILE A 57 10.12 -24.47 -41.57
C ILE A 57 11.43 -24.75 -42.28
N ASP A 58 12.52 -24.11 -41.85
CA ASP A 58 13.83 -24.52 -42.32
C ASP A 58 14.25 -25.81 -41.58
N SER A 59 14.45 -26.85 -42.38
CA SER A 59 14.64 -28.25 -42.00
C SER A 59 15.89 -28.52 -41.15
N GLN A 60 16.76 -27.53 -40.94
CA GLN A 60 17.97 -27.65 -40.11
C GLN A 60 17.80 -27.25 -38.63
N HIS A 61 16.69 -26.62 -38.23
CA HIS A 61 16.51 -26.15 -36.84
C HIS A 61 16.07 -27.23 -35.84
N LYS A 62 15.90 -28.49 -36.29
CA LYS A 62 15.49 -29.61 -35.43
C LYS A 62 16.49 -29.85 -34.30
N ASP A 63 17.79 -29.96 -34.57
CA ASP A 63 18.72 -30.57 -33.60
C ASP A 63 18.98 -29.76 -32.31
N SER A 64 19.12 -28.43 -32.38
CA SER A 64 19.34 -27.61 -31.18
C SER A 64 18.07 -27.41 -30.35
N VAL A 65 16.91 -27.42 -30.98
CA VAL A 65 15.62 -27.32 -30.28
C VAL A 65 15.29 -28.68 -29.65
N GLN A 66 15.53 -29.80 -30.34
CA GLN A 66 15.25 -31.18 -29.89
C GLN A 66 16.04 -31.56 -28.63
N GLN A 67 17.32 -31.15 -28.53
CA GLN A 67 18.13 -31.39 -27.33
C GLN A 67 17.56 -30.71 -26.08
N MET A 68 16.84 -29.60 -26.23
CA MET A 68 16.18 -28.90 -25.12
C MET A 68 14.81 -29.53 -24.75
N MET A 69 14.35 -30.55 -25.51
CA MET A 69 13.02 -31.18 -25.37
C MET A 69 13.01 -32.51 -24.63
N VAL A 70 14.16 -33.08 -24.28
CA VAL A 70 14.20 -34.36 -23.53
C VAL A 70 13.71 -34.20 -22.08
N SER A 71 13.56 -32.96 -21.59
CA SER A 71 13.22 -32.67 -20.19
C SER A 71 11.79 -32.15 -19.95
N LEU A 72 10.88 -32.21 -20.94
CA LEU A 72 9.55 -31.58 -20.80
C LEU A 72 8.37 -32.57 -21.01
N PRO A 73 7.31 -32.52 -20.17
CA PRO A 73 6.08 -33.29 -20.38
C PRO A 73 5.38 -32.90 -21.69
N GLY A 74 4.73 -33.87 -22.34
CA GLY A 74 4.17 -33.76 -23.69
C GLY A 74 3.04 -32.73 -23.87
N PRO A 75 2.72 -32.38 -25.13
CA PRO A 75 1.93 -31.20 -25.47
C PRO A 75 0.42 -31.49 -25.47
N SER A 76 -0.32 -30.86 -24.56
CA SER A 76 -1.80 -30.86 -24.59
C SER A 76 -2.41 -29.48 -24.87
N CYS A 77 -1.63 -28.49 -25.32
CA CYS A 77 -2.13 -27.13 -25.56
C CYS A 77 -1.94 -26.69 -27.02
N LYS A 78 -2.99 -26.13 -27.63
CA LYS A 78 -3.06 -25.65 -29.03
C LYS A 78 -2.29 -24.34 -29.26
N ILE A 79 -1.11 -24.19 -28.65
CA ILE A 79 -0.30 -22.97 -28.69
C ILE A 79 0.94 -23.20 -29.58
N ASN A 80 1.39 -22.16 -30.29
CA ASN A 80 2.60 -22.22 -31.11
C ASN A 80 3.81 -22.69 -30.26
N ARG A 81 4.54 -23.70 -30.75
CA ARG A 81 5.65 -24.36 -30.05
C ARG A 81 6.76 -23.38 -29.60
N LYS A 82 7.04 -22.34 -30.39
CA LYS A 82 8.02 -21.30 -30.05
C LYS A 82 7.56 -20.47 -28.83
N ILE A 83 6.26 -20.17 -28.76
CA ILE A 83 5.64 -19.44 -27.64
C ILE A 83 5.64 -20.31 -26.37
N ALA A 84 5.32 -21.60 -26.48
CA ALA A 84 5.38 -22.53 -25.35
C ALA A 84 6.82 -22.65 -24.78
N LEU A 85 7.82 -22.76 -25.66
CA LEU A 85 9.23 -22.81 -25.26
C LEU A 85 9.69 -21.51 -24.58
N LEU A 86 9.24 -20.35 -25.08
CA LEU A 86 9.53 -19.06 -24.47
C LEU A 86 8.95 -18.97 -23.06
N GLY A 87 7.72 -19.45 -22.86
CA GLY A 87 7.04 -19.50 -21.56
C GLY A 87 7.84 -20.29 -20.52
N VAL A 88 8.33 -21.48 -20.88
CA VAL A 88 9.15 -22.31 -19.99
C VAL A 88 10.51 -21.69 -19.74
N LEU A 89 11.19 -21.21 -20.79
CA LEU A 89 12.55 -20.70 -20.66
C LEU A 89 12.59 -19.41 -19.83
N TYR A 90 11.69 -18.45 -20.08
CA TYR A 90 11.63 -17.19 -19.36
C TYR A 90 10.86 -17.29 -18.04
N GLY A 91 9.64 -17.83 -18.09
CA GLY A 91 8.70 -17.84 -16.97
C GLY A 91 9.08 -18.81 -15.86
N GLU A 92 9.79 -19.90 -16.18
CA GLU A 92 10.24 -20.88 -15.19
C GLU A 92 11.75 -20.80 -14.97
N LYS A 93 12.56 -21.10 -16.00
CA LYS A 93 14.02 -21.27 -15.82
C LYS A 93 14.72 -19.94 -15.48
N CYS A 94 14.46 -18.87 -16.24
CA CYS A 94 15.07 -17.56 -15.96
C CYS A 94 14.58 -16.99 -14.64
N LYS A 95 13.27 -17.09 -14.37
CA LYS A 95 12.68 -16.64 -13.11
C LYS A 95 13.27 -17.38 -11.90
N ALA A 96 13.40 -18.70 -11.95
CA ALA A 96 14.01 -19.48 -10.88
C ALA A 96 15.48 -19.09 -10.63
N ALA A 97 16.26 -18.86 -11.69
CA ALA A 97 17.63 -18.36 -11.57
C ALA A 97 17.67 -16.95 -10.94
N PHE A 98 16.77 -16.06 -11.37
CA PHE A 98 16.65 -14.70 -10.84
C PHE A 98 16.26 -14.68 -9.35
N ASP A 99 15.26 -15.46 -8.97
CA ASP A 99 14.80 -15.57 -7.59
C ASP A 99 15.91 -16.15 -6.70
N SER A 100 16.66 -17.13 -7.20
CA SER A 100 17.83 -17.67 -6.51
C SER A 100 18.94 -16.64 -6.33
N VAL A 101 19.28 -15.84 -7.35
CA VAL A 101 20.29 -14.77 -7.22
C VAL A 101 19.84 -13.74 -6.21
N THR A 102 18.58 -13.30 -6.30
CA THR A 102 17.99 -12.32 -5.39
C THR A 102 18.08 -12.78 -3.94
N LYS A 103 17.73 -14.05 -3.68
CA LYS A 103 17.83 -14.65 -2.35
C LYS A 103 19.26 -14.70 -1.84
N SER A 104 20.23 -15.11 -2.67
CA SER A 104 21.63 -15.15 -2.28
C SER A 104 22.20 -13.75 -2.00
N VAL A 105 21.84 -12.74 -2.79
CA VAL A 105 22.27 -11.34 -2.54
C VAL A 105 21.69 -10.79 -1.24
N GLN A 106 20.41 -11.03 -0.96
CA GLN A 106 19.79 -10.63 0.30
C GLN A 106 20.47 -11.30 1.50
N THR A 107 20.80 -12.60 1.36
CA THR A 107 21.51 -13.38 2.38
C THR A 107 22.92 -12.84 2.62
N LEU A 108 23.67 -12.53 1.57
CA LEU A 108 24.99 -11.91 1.65
C LEU A 108 24.97 -10.56 2.36
N GLN A 109 23.99 -9.71 2.05
CA GLN A 109 23.85 -8.41 2.70
C GLN A 109 23.56 -8.55 4.19
N GLY A 110 22.68 -9.48 4.56
CA GLY A 110 22.36 -9.80 5.96
C GLY A 110 23.55 -10.32 6.74
N LEU A 111 24.22 -11.35 6.23
CA LEU A 111 25.38 -11.97 6.88
C LEU A 111 26.55 -11.00 7.03
N ARG A 112 26.87 -10.20 6.00
CA ARG A 112 27.93 -9.18 6.07
C ARG A 112 27.63 -8.12 7.12
N LYS A 113 26.36 -7.72 7.26
CA LYS A 113 25.93 -6.76 8.27
C LYS A 113 26.12 -7.30 9.68
N VAL A 114 25.68 -8.54 9.95
CA VAL A 114 25.85 -9.18 11.26
C VAL A 114 27.34 -9.38 11.59
N LEU A 115 28.13 -9.86 10.62
CA LEU A 115 29.57 -10.03 10.78
C LEU A 115 30.28 -8.71 11.11
N MET A 116 29.95 -7.63 10.39
CA MET A 116 30.54 -6.32 10.65
C MET A 116 30.19 -5.81 12.05
N ASN A 117 28.95 -5.98 12.49
CA ASN A 117 28.53 -5.64 13.85
C ASN A 117 29.32 -6.44 14.91
N TYR A 118 29.48 -7.75 14.71
CA TYR A 118 30.24 -8.60 15.63
C TYR A 118 31.72 -8.20 15.72
N LEU A 119 32.36 -7.96 14.58
CA LEU A 119 33.76 -7.50 14.54
C LEU A 119 33.94 -6.12 15.20
N HIS A 120 32.97 -5.21 15.02
CA HIS A 120 32.99 -3.91 15.66
C HIS A 120 32.82 -4.03 17.18
N GLN A 121 31.97 -4.94 17.65
CA GLN A 121 31.79 -5.21 19.08
C GLN A 121 33.05 -5.85 19.70
N LYS A 122 33.61 -6.88 19.04
CA LYS A 122 34.85 -7.56 19.45
C LYS A 122 36.06 -6.61 19.52
N ASN A 123 36.17 -5.66 18.58
CA ASN A 123 37.22 -4.65 18.62
C ASN A 123 36.97 -3.54 19.64
N SER A 124 35.72 -3.36 20.09
CA SER A 124 35.31 -2.39 21.11
C SER A 124 35.48 -2.90 22.55
N ASP A 125 35.76 -4.20 22.76
CA ASP A 125 35.89 -4.82 24.08
C ASP A 125 37.12 -4.34 24.89
N ASN A 126 37.89 -3.36 24.40
CA ASN A 126 38.92 -2.67 25.19
C ASN A 126 38.47 -1.34 25.81
N SER A 127 37.17 -0.99 25.75
CA SER A 127 36.62 0.07 26.60
C SER A 127 35.29 -0.33 27.19
N VAL A 128 35.30 -0.59 28.50
CA VAL A 128 34.07 -0.65 29.31
C VAL A 128 33.39 0.71 29.21
N SER A 129 32.30 0.82 28.44
CA SER A 129 31.42 1.97 28.55
C SER A 129 29.98 1.63 28.22
N SER A 130 29.19 1.59 29.30
CA SER A 130 27.80 2.01 29.42
C SER A 130 26.74 1.30 28.58
N ARG A 131 25.78 0.69 29.29
CA ARG A 131 24.42 0.36 28.81
C ARG A 131 23.59 1.64 28.55
N PHE A 132 24.10 2.56 27.76
CA PHE A 132 23.36 3.69 27.23
C PHE A 132 23.44 3.66 25.72
N VAL A 133 22.25 3.63 25.11
CA VAL A 133 21.96 3.98 23.71
C VAL A 133 23.12 3.67 22.77
N VAL A 134 23.09 2.50 22.12
CA VAL A 134 23.90 2.24 20.93
C VAL A 134 23.91 3.52 20.11
N SER A 135 25.06 4.20 20.08
CA SER A 135 25.30 5.31 19.18
C SER A 135 25.23 4.70 17.80
N ARG A 136 24.01 4.64 17.26
CA ARG A 136 23.79 4.25 15.89
C ARG A 136 24.53 5.32 15.12
N SER A 137 25.55 4.91 14.37
CA SER A 137 26.11 5.72 13.28
C SER A 137 24.94 6.45 12.61
N PRO A 138 25.00 7.78 12.42
CA PRO A 138 23.86 8.55 11.94
C PRO A 138 23.31 7.84 10.71
N ASN A 139 22.12 7.26 10.86
CA ASN A 139 21.51 6.45 9.83
C ASN A 139 21.01 7.40 8.75
N ASN A 140 21.95 7.92 7.94
CA ASN A 140 21.72 8.88 6.87
C ASN A 140 21.09 8.23 5.63
N CYS A 141 20.59 7.00 5.75
CA CYS A 141 19.87 6.36 4.66
C CYS A 141 18.41 6.79 4.69
N TYR A 142 17.88 7.03 3.49
CA TYR A 142 16.48 7.43 3.29
C TYR A 142 15.50 6.51 4.03
N GLY A 143 15.72 5.18 4.00
CA GLY A 143 14.82 4.23 4.66
C GLY A 143 14.75 4.37 6.19
N CYS A 144 15.87 4.71 6.86
CA CYS A 144 15.84 4.97 8.30
C CYS A 144 15.15 6.28 8.62
N ALA A 145 15.37 7.33 7.81
CA ALA A 145 14.67 8.59 7.95
C ALA A 145 13.15 8.42 7.74
N THR A 146 12.72 7.69 6.71
CA THR A 146 11.30 7.39 6.46
C THR A 146 10.69 6.59 7.61
N THR A 147 11.42 5.61 8.15
CA THR A 147 10.95 4.82 9.30
C THR A 147 10.82 5.68 10.55
N PHE A 148 11.79 6.56 10.81
CA PHE A 148 11.76 7.50 11.92
C PHE A 148 10.55 8.44 11.82
N VAL A 149 10.32 9.06 10.66
CA VAL A 149 9.14 9.92 10.43
C VAL A 149 7.84 9.14 10.66
N THR A 150 7.76 7.89 10.19
CA THR A 150 6.58 7.03 10.41
C THR A 150 6.32 6.81 11.91
N GLN A 151 7.36 6.51 12.68
CA GLN A 151 7.26 6.35 14.14
C GLN A 151 6.88 7.66 14.84
N CYS A 152 7.39 8.80 14.37
CA CYS A 152 6.99 10.11 14.87
C CYS A 152 5.50 10.39 14.63
N LEU A 153 4.96 10.05 13.45
CA LEU A 153 3.53 10.21 13.15
C LEU A 153 2.66 9.31 14.04
N GLU A 154 3.08 8.06 14.30
CA GLU A 154 2.40 7.16 15.24
C GLU A 154 2.41 7.73 16.68
N LEU A 155 3.55 8.27 17.13
CA LEU A 155 3.65 8.91 18.43
C LEU A 155 2.76 10.15 18.52
N LEU A 156 2.78 11.02 17.51
CA LEU A 156 1.92 12.20 17.45
C LEU A 156 0.44 11.83 17.50
N GLN A 157 0.03 10.74 16.85
CA GLN A 157 -1.34 10.23 16.90
C GLN A 157 -1.76 9.83 18.33
N VAL A 158 -0.86 9.24 19.11
CA VAL A 158 -1.12 8.90 20.51
C VAL A 158 -1.18 10.18 21.36
N LEU A 159 -0.24 11.10 21.18
CA LEU A 159 -0.18 12.35 21.93
C LEU A 159 -1.39 13.25 21.65
N ALA A 160 -1.93 13.24 20.43
CA ALA A 160 -3.12 14.01 20.06
C ALA A 160 -4.37 13.62 20.86
N ARG A 161 -4.42 12.42 21.46
CA ARG A 161 -5.53 11.98 22.34
C ARG A 161 -5.47 12.61 23.73
N HIS A 162 -4.33 13.20 24.11
CA HIS A 162 -4.15 13.82 25.41
C HIS A 162 -4.25 15.35 25.29
N PRO A 163 -5.22 16.00 25.95
CA PRO A 163 -5.53 17.42 25.72
C PRO A 163 -4.39 18.37 26.06
N ASN A 164 -3.58 18.08 27.08
CA ASN A 164 -2.41 18.89 27.43
C ASN A 164 -1.30 18.81 26.38
N SER A 165 -0.97 17.58 25.96
CA SER A 165 0.04 17.34 24.91
C SER A 165 -0.41 17.94 23.59
N LYS A 166 -1.68 17.77 23.23
CA LYS A 166 -2.30 18.38 22.05
C LYS A 166 -2.13 19.89 22.02
N LYS A 167 -2.49 20.60 23.10
CA LYS A 167 -2.32 22.06 23.19
C LYS A 167 -0.85 22.48 23.02
N GLN A 168 0.07 21.75 23.65
CA GLN A 168 1.50 22.02 23.51
C GLN A 168 2.00 21.81 22.08
N LEU A 169 1.59 20.71 21.44
CA LEU A 169 1.94 20.40 20.05
C LEU A 169 1.43 21.47 19.08
N VAL A 170 0.17 21.90 19.24
CA VAL A 170 -0.41 22.99 18.45
C VAL A 170 0.37 24.28 18.67
N SER A 171 0.67 24.65 19.92
CA SER A 171 1.46 25.86 20.21
C SER A 171 2.90 25.81 19.67
N ALA A 172 3.44 24.61 19.45
CA ALA A 172 4.76 24.40 18.87
C ALA A 172 4.77 24.46 17.32
N GLY A 173 3.62 24.70 16.68
CA GLY A 173 3.52 24.84 15.22
C GLY A 173 3.50 23.52 14.46
N ILE A 174 3.12 22.41 15.11
CA ILE A 174 3.11 21.09 14.45
C ILE A 174 2.16 21.01 13.25
N LEU A 175 1.08 21.80 13.25
CA LEU A 175 0.08 21.82 12.18
C LEU A 175 0.71 22.25 10.85
N SER A 176 1.47 23.36 10.87
CA SER A 176 2.20 23.86 9.70
C SER A 176 3.22 22.84 9.18
N GLU A 177 4.00 22.22 10.07
CA GLU A 177 5.02 21.23 9.67
C GLU A 177 4.40 19.97 9.03
N LEU A 178 3.29 19.48 9.60
CA LEU A 178 2.58 18.34 9.03
C LEU A 178 1.92 18.69 7.69
N PHE A 179 1.33 19.89 7.60
CA PHE A 179 0.65 20.36 6.40
C PHE A 179 1.62 20.68 5.26
N GLU A 180 2.74 21.36 5.50
CA GLU A 180 3.66 21.76 4.43
C GLU A 180 4.49 20.58 3.93
N ASN A 181 4.91 19.68 4.83
CA ASN A 181 5.83 18.60 4.49
C ASN A 181 5.17 17.22 4.46
N ASN A 182 4.51 16.80 5.55
CA ASN A 182 4.21 15.38 5.77
C ASN A 182 2.98 14.86 5.00
N ILE A 183 2.01 15.72 4.65
CA ILE A 183 0.92 15.31 3.75
C ILE A 183 1.38 15.20 2.29
N HIS A 184 2.52 15.81 1.93
CA HIS A 184 3.04 15.83 0.55
C HIS A 184 4.12 14.79 0.31
N GLN A 185 4.94 14.52 1.33
CA GLN A 185 6.15 13.70 1.20
C GLN A 185 5.97 12.27 1.71
N GLY A 186 6.74 11.36 1.15
CA GLY A 186 6.79 9.96 1.59
C GLY A 186 5.70 9.05 1.01
N PRO A 187 5.63 7.80 1.48
CA PRO A 187 4.69 6.81 0.97
C PRO A 187 3.23 7.22 1.27
N LYS A 188 2.29 6.72 0.47
CA LYS A 188 0.85 6.99 0.64
C LYS A 188 0.36 6.75 2.07
N THR A 189 0.88 5.73 2.75
CA THR A 189 0.52 5.42 4.15
C THR A 189 0.95 6.51 5.12
N ALA A 190 2.15 7.07 4.96
CA ALA A 190 2.64 8.17 5.80
C ALA A 190 1.81 9.45 5.59
N ARG A 191 1.48 9.77 4.34
CA ARG A 191 0.63 10.92 4.00
C ARG A 191 -0.77 10.80 4.61
N VAL A 192 -1.39 9.61 4.51
CA VAL A 192 -2.67 9.32 5.18
C VAL A 192 -2.55 9.49 6.70
N GLN A 193 -1.50 8.94 7.31
CA GLN A 193 -1.29 9.05 8.75
C GLN A 193 -1.11 10.51 9.20
N ALA A 194 -0.36 11.32 8.45
CA ALA A 194 -0.20 12.74 8.72
C ALA A 194 -1.55 13.49 8.73
N ARG A 195 -2.47 13.17 7.80
CA ARG A 195 -3.81 13.76 7.79
C ARG A 195 -4.68 13.30 8.96
N ILE A 196 -4.59 12.03 9.38
CA ILE A 196 -5.29 11.53 10.57
C ILE A 196 -4.80 12.27 11.83
N VAL A 197 -3.48 12.52 11.94
CA VAL A 197 -2.90 13.31 13.03
C VAL A 197 -3.42 14.75 12.98
N LEU A 198 -3.42 15.40 11.81
CA LEU A 198 -3.98 16.75 11.64
C LEU A 198 -5.46 16.82 12.04
N CYS A 199 -6.27 15.84 11.63
CA CYS A 199 -7.67 15.75 12.05
C CYS A 199 -7.79 15.67 13.57
N SER A 200 -7.02 14.76 14.20
CA SER A 200 -7.01 14.55 15.65
C SER A 200 -6.52 15.78 16.43
N LEU A 201 -5.60 16.56 15.87
CA LEU A 201 -5.11 17.81 16.47
C LEU A 201 -6.11 18.97 16.29
N SER A 202 -6.90 18.97 15.22
CA SER A 202 -7.91 20.01 14.98
C SER A 202 -9.23 19.77 15.72
N GLU A 203 -9.56 18.52 16.05
CA GLU A 203 -10.81 18.17 16.73
C GLU A 203 -10.94 18.90 18.07
N SER A 204 -12.03 19.60 18.38
CA SER A 204 -12.17 20.29 19.69
C SER A 204 -11.14 21.40 20.02
N ASP A 205 -10.37 21.93 19.05
CA ASP A 205 -9.48 23.09 19.25
C ASP A 205 -9.67 24.17 18.17
N VAL A 206 -10.27 25.31 18.56
CA VAL A 206 -10.57 26.43 17.66
C VAL A 206 -9.34 27.07 17.02
N ASN A 207 -8.20 27.13 17.72
CA ASN A 207 -6.98 27.71 17.18
C ASN A 207 -6.42 26.81 16.09
N ALA A 208 -6.38 25.50 16.36
CA ALA A 208 -5.95 24.50 15.40
C ALA A 208 -6.84 24.47 14.14
N VAL A 209 -8.17 24.55 14.31
CA VAL A 209 -9.11 24.65 13.17
C VAL A 209 -8.85 25.91 12.35
N THR A 210 -8.66 27.05 13.00
CA THR A 210 -8.45 28.34 12.32
C THR A 210 -7.14 28.33 11.52
N GLU A 211 -6.06 27.83 12.13
CA GLU A 211 -4.76 27.70 11.47
C GLU A 211 -4.84 26.74 10.28
N LEU A 212 -5.40 25.54 10.47
CA LEU A 212 -5.49 24.53 9.42
C LEU A 212 -6.37 25.00 8.25
N ASN A 213 -7.50 25.65 8.54
CA ASN A 213 -8.34 26.26 7.52
C ASN A 213 -7.58 27.35 6.75
N SER A 214 -6.80 28.19 7.44
CA SER A 214 -5.98 29.22 6.79
C SER A 214 -4.92 28.63 5.87
N LEU A 215 -4.24 27.56 6.30
CA LEU A 215 -3.21 26.87 5.51
C LEU A 215 -3.81 26.27 4.22
N ILE A 216 -4.90 25.50 4.34
CA ILE A 216 -5.62 24.93 3.20
C ILE A 216 -6.10 26.05 2.25
N GLN A 217 -6.72 27.10 2.80
CA GLN A 217 -7.22 28.23 2.03
C GLN A 217 -6.12 28.89 1.20
N LYS A 218 -5.03 29.30 1.86
CA LYS A 218 -3.91 29.99 1.20
C LYS A 218 -3.32 29.13 0.10
N LYS A 219 -3.09 27.84 0.37
CA LYS A 219 -2.49 26.91 -0.59
C LYS A 219 -3.37 26.69 -1.82
N VAL A 220 -4.66 26.41 -1.63
CA VAL A 220 -5.58 26.15 -2.74
C VAL A 220 -5.83 27.44 -3.54
N LEU A 221 -6.04 28.58 -2.88
CA LEU A 221 -6.22 29.86 -3.57
C LEU A 221 -4.97 30.25 -4.37
N TYR A 222 -3.77 30.06 -3.82
CA TYR A 222 -2.52 30.29 -4.55
C TYR A 222 -2.45 29.45 -5.83
N CYS A 223 -2.82 28.17 -5.75
CA CYS A 223 -2.87 27.29 -6.93
C CYS A 223 -3.88 27.80 -7.96
N LEU A 224 -5.07 28.23 -7.53
CA LEU A 224 -6.08 28.80 -8.42
C LEU A 224 -5.62 30.10 -9.09
N GLU A 225 -4.92 30.98 -8.38
CA GLU A 225 -4.36 32.21 -8.94
C GLU A 225 -3.27 31.94 -9.99
N HIS A 226 -2.45 30.91 -9.75
CA HIS A 226 -1.30 30.55 -10.59
C HIS A 226 -1.55 29.31 -11.46
N HIS A 227 -2.83 29.01 -11.76
CA HIS A 227 -3.24 27.77 -12.45
C HIS A 227 -2.63 27.57 -13.84
N ARG A 228 -2.14 28.62 -14.49
CA ARG A 228 -1.47 28.53 -15.80
C ARG A 228 -0.04 27.99 -15.72
N SER A 229 0.58 28.08 -14.56
CA SER A 229 1.99 27.71 -14.33
C SER A 229 2.15 26.54 -13.36
N MET A 230 1.04 25.94 -12.91
CA MET A 230 1.04 24.88 -11.90
C MET A 230 0.16 23.72 -12.33
N ASP A 231 0.60 22.50 -12.02
CA ASP A 231 -0.25 21.33 -12.10
C ASP A 231 -1.21 21.32 -10.90
N ILE A 232 -2.44 21.79 -11.13
CA ILE A 232 -3.50 21.84 -10.13
C ILE A 232 -3.80 20.45 -9.58
N ALA A 233 -3.86 19.44 -10.46
CA ALA A 233 -4.27 18.08 -10.09
C ALA A 233 -3.32 17.48 -9.05
N VAL A 234 -2.02 17.71 -9.23
CA VAL A 234 -1.00 17.22 -8.30
C VAL A 234 -0.92 18.09 -7.06
N THR A 235 -0.99 19.41 -7.22
CA THR A 235 -0.65 20.35 -6.14
C THR A 235 -1.76 20.56 -5.12
N THR A 236 -3.04 20.33 -5.46
CA THR A 236 -4.16 20.51 -4.51
C THR A 236 -4.72 19.20 -3.96
N ARG A 237 -4.14 18.07 -4.36
CA ARG A 237 -4.69 16.74 -4.09
C ARG A 237 -4.75 16.44 -2.60
N GLU A 238 -3.64 16.66 -1.90
CA GLU A 238 -3.51 16.25 -0.49
C GLU A 238 -4.29 17.22 0.42
N GLU A 239 -4.34 18.49 0.04
CA GLU A 239 -5.11 19.55 0.71
C GLU A 239 -6.62 19.28 0.63
N LEU A 240 -7.14 18.87 -0.52
CA LEU A 240 -8.57 18.58 -0.67
C LEU A 240 -8.97 17.24 -0.07
N LEU A 241 -8.05 16.26 -0.02
CA LEU A 241 -8.26 15.05 0.78
C LEU A 241 -8.31 15.40 2.28
N LEU A 242 -7.38 16.21 2.77
CA LEU A 242 -7.39 16.69 4.14
C LEU A 242 -8.67 17.46 4.45
N LEU A 243 -9.09 18.39 3.57
CA LEU A 243 -10.31 19.17 3.73
C LEU A 243 -11.55 18.27 3.86
N SER A 244 -11.63 17.22 3.06
CA SER A 244 -12.71 16.23 3.14
C SER A 244 -12.72 15.49 4.48
N GLU A 245 -11.54 15.09 4.98
CA GLU A 245 -11.39 14.35 6.24
C GLU A 245 -11.75 15.25 7.44
N VAL A 246 -11.26 16.50 7.48
CA VAL A 246 -11.60 17.43 8.58
C VAL A 246 -13.07 17.84 8.58
N CYS A 247 -13.71 17.95 7.41
CA CYS A 247 -15.16 18.21 7.32
C CYS A 247 -16.01 17.01 7.77
N SER A 248 -15.43 15.80 7.81
CA SER A 248 -16.11 14.59 8.27
C SER A 248 -16.04 14.41 9.79
N LEU A 249 -15.33 15.28 10.50
CA LEU A 249 -15.26 15.26 11.97
C LEU A 249 -16.58 15.72 12.58
N ALA A 250 -17.09 14.94 13.53
CA ALA A 250 -18.30 15.24 14.28
C ALA A 250 -17.98 16.14 15.49
N ASP A 251 -17.73 17.42 15.25
CA ASP A 251 -17.50 18.43 16.29
C ASP A 251 -18.23 19.76 16.01
N GLU A 252 -18.15 20.70 16.96
CA GLU A 252 -18.81 22.02 16.90
C GLU A 252 -18.22 22.98 15.84
N TYR A 253 -17.16 22.58 15.12
CA TYR A 253 -16.47 23.43 14.14
C TYR A 253 -16.80 23.12 12.69
N TRP A 254 -17.75 22.22 12.46
CA TRP A 254 -18.22 21.86 11.11
C TRP A 254 -18.59 23.09 10.27
N GLU A 255 -19.21 24.12 10.86
CA GLU A 255 -19.62 25.33 10.13
C GLU A 255 -18.40 26.10 9.58
N SER A 256 -17.34 26.25 10.39
CA SER A 256 -16.11 26.94 9.99
C SER A 256 -15.42 26.21 8.83
N ARG A 257 -15.37 24.88 8.90
CA ARG A 257 -14.80 24.04 7.84
C ARG A 257 -15.65 24.07 6.56
N LEU A 258 -16.97 23.98 6.69
CA LEU A 258 -17.89 24.04 5.55
C LEU A 258 -17.86 25.42 4.86
N ARG A 259 -17.74 26.50 5.65
CA ARG A 259 -17.57 27.86 5.12
C ARG A 259 -16.33 27.97 4.23
N LEU A 260 -15.21 27.35 4.63
CA LEU A 260 -14.02 27.27 3.79
C LEU A 260 -14.29 26.53 2.48
N VAL A 261 -15.01 25.39 2.52
CA VAL A 261 -15.35 24.63 1.30
C VAL A 261 -16.15 25.49 0.32
N PHE A 262 -17.15 26.24 0.79
CA PHE A 262 -17.91 27.16 -0.05
C PHE A 262 -17.06 28.30 -0.63
N GLN A 263 -16.14 28.87 0.16
CA GLN A 263 -15.21 29.88 -0.33
C GLN A 263 -14.32 29.36 -1.47
N LEU A 264 -13.78 28.15 -1.33
CA LEU A 264 -12.98 27.50 -2.36
C LEU A 264 -13.82 27.16 -3.60
N LEU A 265 -15.05 26.68 -3.40
CA LEU A 265 -15.98 26.40 -4.50
C LEU A 265 -16.29 27.66 -5.32
N PHE A 266 -16.71 28.75 -4.67
CA PHE A 266 -17.06 29.98 -5.38
C PHE A 266 -15.85 30.65 -6.04
N SER A 267 -14.66 30.49 -5.47
CA SER A 267 -13.42 30.97 -6.08
C SER A 267 -13.05 30.14 -7.33
N SER A 268 -13.19 28.82 -7.26
CA SER A 268 -12.84 27.90 -8.35
C SER A 268 -13.84 27.91 -9.51
N ILE A 269 -15.15 28.08 -9.25
CA ILE A 269 -16.18 28.15 -10.32
C ILE A 269 -15.90 29.27 -11.32
N LYS A 270 -15.36 30.41 -10.88
CA LYS A 270 -14.99 31.53 -11.76
C LYS A 270 -13.96 31.12 -12.84
N LEU A 271 -13.19 30.08 -12.58
CA LEU A 271 -12.13 29.56 -13.45
C LEU A 271 -12.50 28.23 -14.11
N GLY A 272 -13.36 27.41 -13.48
CA GLY A 272 -13.64 26.03 -13.87
C GLY A 272 -14.15 25.84 -15.30
N ALA A 273 -14.96 26.79 -15.81
CA ALA A 273 -15.45 26.74 -17.19
C ALA A 273 -14.33 26.80 -18.25
N LYS A 274 -13.15 27.32 -17.88
CA LYS A 274 -12.00 27.49 -18.77
C LYS A 274 -10.87 26.50 -18.49
N HIS A 275 -10.96 25.70 -17.43
CA HIS A 275 -9.88 24.83 -16.99
C HIS A 275 -10.42 23.51 -16.42
N PRO A 276 -10.51 22.44 -17.25
CA PRO A 276 -11.08 21.15 -16.84
C PRO A 276 -10.46 20.56 -15.56
N ALA A 277 -9.14 20.73 -15.36
CA ALA A 277 -8.49 20.23 -14.16
C ALA A 277 -8.96 20.93 -12.87
N ILE A 278 -9.39 22.20 -12.93
CA ILE A 278 -9.97 22.88 -11.76
C ILE A 278 -11.36 22.29 -11.48
N SER A 279 -12.13 22.00 -12.53
CA SER A 279 -13.43 21.37 -12.40
C SER A 279 -13.35 19.98 -11.78
N GLU A 280 -12.40 19.15 -12.23
CA GLU A 280 -12.23 17.78 -11.75
C GLU A 280 -11.54 17.70 -10.38
N HIS A 281 -10.50 18.50 -10.15
CA HIS A 281 -9.64 18.36 -8.98
C HIS A 281 -9.88 19.40 -7.89
N VAL A 282 -10.72 20.41 -8.08
CA VAL A 282 -11.09 21.37 -7.02
C VAL A 282 -12.60 21.45 -6.82
N ILE A 283 -13.35 21.76 -7.89
CA ILE A 283 -14.81 21.96 -7.81
C ILE A 283 -15.51 20.66 -7.41
N LEU A 284 -15.21 19.54 -8.09
CA LEU A 284 -15.84 18.25 -7.80
C LEU A 284 -15.59 17.76 -6.36
N PRO A 285 -14.35 17.80 -5.81
CA PRO A 285 -14.12 17.54 -4.39
C PRO A 285 -14.94 18.44 -3.45
N CYS A 286 -14.99 19.76 -3.70
CA CYS A 286 -15.79 20.68 -2.88
C CYS A 286 -17.28 20.32 -2.90
N LEU A 287 -17.82 20.01 -4.08
CA LEU A 287 -19.22 19.59 -4.23
C LEU A 287 -19.51 18.26 -3.53
N ARG A 288 -18.58 17.31 -3.56
CA ARG A 288 -18.71 16.04 -2.83
C ARG A 288 -18.77 16.27 -1.32
N ILE A 289 -17.90 17.13 -0.79
CA ILE A 289 -17.90 17.48 0.64
C ILE A 289 -19.22 18.14 1.04
N ILE A 290 -19.69 19.13 0.26
CA ILE A 290 -20.96 19.81 0.52
C ILE A 290 -22.13 18.82 0.44
N SER A 291 -22.18 17.98 -0.60
CA SER A 291 -23.21 16.97 -0.76
C SER A 291 -23.23 16.04 0.45
N GLN A 292 -22.07 15.59 0.93
CA GLN A 292 -21.99 14.72 2.10
C GLN A 292 -22.46 15.43 3.37
N ALA A 293 -22.07 16.68 3.60
CA ALA A 293 -22.49 17.46 4.76
C ALA A 293 -24.00 17.79 4.77
N CYS A 294 -24.60 17.97 3.59
CA CYS A 294 -26.01 18.32 3.45
C CYS A 294 -26.95 17.11 3.24
N THR A 295 -26.41 15.90 3.09
CA THR A 295 -27.24 14.69 2.97
C THR A 295 -27.58 14.18 4.36
N PRO A 296 -28.87 14.13 4.76
CA PRO A 296 -29.25 13.58 6.05
C PRO A 296 -28.81 12.11 6.14
N PRO A 297 -28.39 11.63 7.32
CA PRO A 297 -28.10 10.21 7.52
C PRO A 297 -29.35 9.42 7.15
N LYS A 298 -29.19 8.35 6.36
CA LYS A 298 -30.33 7.48 6.00
C LYS A 298 -31.00 7.03 7.29
N PRO A 299 -32.33 7.13 7.41
CA PRO A 299 -33.03 6.54 8.54
C PRO A 299 -32.72 5.04 8.52
N GLU A 300 -32.13 4.53 9.59
CA GLU A 300 -32.01 3.09 9.81
C GLU A 300 -33.43 2.53 9.86
N THR A 301 -33.89 1.96 8.74
CA THR A 301 -35.05 1.08 8.77
C THR A 301 -34.62 -0.16 9.55
N PRO A 302 -35.19 -0.46 10.74
CA PRO A 302 -35.02 -1.79 11.30
C PRO A 302 -35.63 -2.74 10.27
N ASP A 303 -34.79 -3.61 9.69
CA ASP A 303 -35.26 -4.69 8.84
C ASP A 303 -36.28 -5.51 9.63
N LYS A 304 -37.57 -5.26 9.37
CA LYS A 304 -38.63 -6.18 9.71
C LYS A 304 -38.45 -7.39 8.82
N GLU A 305 -38.01 -8.47 9.44
CA GLU A 305 -38.37 -9.83 9.08
C GLU A 305 -39.79 -9.89 8.48
N GLN A 306 -39.89 -10.33 7.22
CA GLN A 306 -41.08 -11.04 6.71
C GLN A 306 -40.69 -12.52 6.75
N GLY A 307 -41.29 -13.35 7.59
CA GLY A 307 -42.69 -13.75 7.59
C GLY A 307 -42.72 -15.22 7.10
N LEU A 308 -43.21 -16.20 7.85
CA LEU A 308 -44.59 -16.55 8.23
C LEU A 308 -44.44 -17.69 9.26
N GLY A 309 -45.22 -17.91 10.32
CA GLY A 309 -46.57 -17.59 10.77
C GLY A 309 -46.90 -18.64 11.87
N LYS A 310 -47.90 -18.58 12.75
CA LYS A 310 -49.10 -17.78 12.96
C LYS A 310 -49.48 -17.89 14.47
N SER A 311 -49.94 -16.76 15.03
CA SER A 311 -51.03 -16.52 16.00
C SER A 311 -51.51 -17.70 16.88
N SER A 312 -51.70 -17.60 18.20
CA SER A 312 -52.60 -16.67 18.91
C SER A 312 -52.48 -16.85 20.44
N ALA A 313 -52.92 -15.85 21.20
CA ALA A 313 -52.76 -15.75 22.65
C ALA A 313 -53.73 -16.63 23.47
N LYS A 314 -53.27 -17.14 24.63
CA LYS A 314 -53.95 -17.01 25.96
C LYS A 314 -53.13 -17.63 27.11
N THR A 315 -52.82 -16.75 28.07
CA THR A 315 -52.85 -16.88 29.54
C THR A 315 -52.52 -18.19 30.28
N LYS A 316 -51.57 -18.03 31.23
CA LYS A 316 -51.58 -18.48 32.65
C LYS A 316 -50.94 -19.83 33.06
N ASP A 317 -49.92 -19.68 33.92
CA ASP A 317 -49.43 -20.45 35.08
C ASP A 317 -49.18 -21.98 35.07
N GLU A 318 -48.06 -22.30 35.74
CA GLU A 318 -47.65 -23.50 36.48
C GLU A 318 -47.10 -24.78 35.81
N VAL A 319 -45.81 -25.03 36.13
CA VAL A 319 -45.22 -26.22 36.80
C VAL A 319 -44.96 -27.54 36.05
N SER A 320 -43.69 -27.95 36.17
CA SER A 320 -43.09 -29.31 36.23
C SER A 320 -42.70 -30.11 34.98
N GLN A 321 -41.38 -30.37 34.97
CA GLN A 321 -40.66 -31.64 34.81
C GLN A 321 -40.51 -32.33 33.43
N ASN A 322 -39.23 -32.68 33.25
CA ASN A 322 -38.63 -33.82 32.54
C ASN A 322 -38.08 -33.66 31.12
N VAL A 323 -36.89 -34.25 31.02
CA VAL A 323 -35.81 -34.31 30.02
C VAL A 323 -35.86 -35.74 29.43
N PRO A 324 -35.05 -36.20 28.44
CA PRO A 324 -34.47 -35.64 27.19
C PRO A 324 -34.73 -36.54 25.94
N GLY A 325 -34.14 -36.16 24.80
CA GLY A 325 -33.65 -37.08 23.75
C GLY A 325 -34.30 -36.82 22.39
N SER A 326 -33.69 -37.03 21.22
CA SER A 326 -32.36 -37.54 20.83
C SER A 326 -32.28 -37.42 19.29
N LEU A 327 -31.13 -36.95 18.78
CA LEU A 327 -30.38 -37.38 17.58
C LEU A 327 -30.99 -37.51 16.16
N THR A 328 -30.08 -37.22 15.21
CA THR A 328 -29.99 -37.61 13.77
C THR A 328 -30.82 -36.77 12.79
N GLY A 329 -30.33 -36.29 11.63
CA GLY A 329 -29.09 -36.54 10.88
C GLY A 329 -29.41 -37.09 9.47
N ALA A 330 -29.36 -36.25 8.42
CA ALA A 330 -29.21 -36.58 6.98
C ALA A 330 -29.34 -35.27 6.17
N VAL A 331 -28.32 -34.73 5.46
CA VAL A 331 -27.63 -35.15 4.23
C VAL A 331 -28.36 -34.74 2.92
N SER A 332 -27.56 -34.14 2.02
CA SER A 332 -27.71 -33.95 0.56
C SER A 332 -28.41 -32.69 0.04
N VAL A 333 -28.06 -32.10 -1.11
CA VAL A 333 -26.90 -32.07 -2.04
C VAL A 333 -27.32 -31.11 -3.19
N GLY A 334 -26.37 -30.38 -3.78
CA GLY A 334 -26.45 -29.79 -5.14
C GLY A 334 -27.12 -28.41 -5.24
N GLY A 335 -26.70 -27.46 -6.09
CA GLY A 335 -25.66 -27.43 -7.11
C GLY A 335 -25.70 -26.06 -7.83
N THR A 336 -24.51 -25.59 -8.20
CA THR A 336 -24.07 -24.64 -9.26
C THR A 336 -25.06 -23.96 -10.23
N LYS A 337 -24.80 -22.66 -10.51
CA LYS A 337 -24.79 -21.96 -11.84
C LYS A 337 -24.22 -20.53 -11.66
N THR A 338 -23.00 -20.19 -12.10
CA THR A 338 -22.53 -19.66 -13.41
C THR A 338 -23.15 -18.33 -13.89
N PHE A 339 -22.30 -17.29 -13.93
CA PHE A 339 -22.45 -15.98 -14.59
C PHE A 339 -22.02 -16.02 -16.08
N PRO A 340 -22.49 -15.06 -16.89
CA PRO A 340 -21.60 -14.44 -17.87
C PRO A 340 -21.74 -12.89 -18.01
N ASP A 341 -20.60 -12.26 -18.29
CA ASP A 341 -20.37 -10.91 -18.88
C ASP A 341 -20.10 -11.16 -20.40
N SER A 342 -20.25 -10.31 -21.41
CA SER A 342 -20.09 -8.86 -21.53
C SER A 342 -20.49 -8.34 -22.94
N SER A 343 -20.65 -7.01 -23.04
CA SER A 343 -20.25 -6.07 -24.14
C SER A 343 -20.98 -6.00 -25.49
N GLU A 344 -21.35 -4.77 -25.91
CA GLU A 344 -20.91 -4.14 -27.18
C GLU A 344 -21.23 -2.62 -27.21
N ARG A 345 -20.29 -1.81 -27.76
CA ARG A 345 -20.33 -0.34 -27.95
C ARG A 345 -20.07 -0.08 -29.44
N ASN A 346 -20.82 0.81 -30.08
CA ASN A 346 -20.61 1.20 -31.48
C ASN A 346 -20.39 2.72 -31.61
N TRP A 347 -19.47 3.12 -32.48
CA TRP A 347 -19.18 4.49 -32.93
C TRP A 347 -19.25 4.49 -34.45
N ASP A 348 -19.96 5.47 -35.05
CA ASP A 348 -19.89 5.73 -36.50
C ASP A 348 -19.93 7.22 -36.81
N ALA A 349 -19.40 7.56 -37.98
CA ALA A 349 -18.62 8.76 -38.29
C ALA A 349 -19.23 9.73 -39.33
N THR A 350 -18.90 11.03 -39.20
CA THR A 350 -18.52 12.02 -40.27
C THR A 350 -19.54 12.34 -41.39
N PRO A 351 -19.31 13.24 -42.39
CA PRO A 351 -18.08 13.83 -42.99
C PRO A 351 -17.50 15.05 -42.28
#